data_AF-A0A2U3KN56-F1
#
_entry.id   AF-A0A2U3KN56-F1
#
_cell.length_a   1.000
_cell.length_b   1.000
_cell.length_c   1.000
_cell.angle_alpha   90.00
_cell.angle_beta   90.00
_cell.angle_gamma   90.00
#
_symmetry.space_group_name_H-M   'P 1'
#
loop_
_entity.id
_entity.type
_entity.pdbx_description
1 polymer ?
#
loop_
_entity_poly.entity_id
_entity_poly.type
_entity_poly.pdbx_seq_one_letter_code
_entity_poly.pdbx_strand_id
1 'polypeptide(L)' 'MLMSILTELIIRGVLVIALNDGIILYVIKKRSTPITTPIIIGMILVTSVAYVINIWYCLKKNGII' A
#
# COMPACT_ATOMS: atom_id res chain seq x y z
N MET A 1 -13.16 -9.14 18.64
CA MET A 1 -12.07 -9.88 17.97
C MET A 1 -11.96 -9.51 16.49
N LEU A 2 -13.00 -9.76 15.67
CA LEU A 2 -13.01 -9.41 14.24
C LEU A 2 -12.80 -7.90 13.96
N MET A 3 -13.45 -7.05 14.74
CA MET A 3 -13.37 -5.59 14.60
C MET A 3 -11.96 -5.05 14.84
N SER A 4 -11.22 -5.64 15.80
CA SER A 4 -9.82 -5.25 16.06
C SER A 4 -8.90 -5.64 14.91
N ILE A 5 -9.14 -6.79 14.28
CA ILE A 5 -8.36 -7.30 13.13
C ILE A 5 -8.60 -6.42 11.91
N LEU A 6 -9.85 -6.09 11.62
CA LEU A 6 -10.21 -5.17 10.54
C LEU A 6 -9.61 -3.79 10.76
N THR A 7 -9.66 -3.24 11.99
CA THR A 7 -9.05 -1.95 12.31
C THR A 7 -7.53 -1.98 12.16
N GLU A 8 -6.85 -3.03 12.63
CA GLU A 8 -5.39 -3.19 12.48
C GLU A 8 -4.99 -3.32 10.99
N LEU A 9 -5.81 -4.02 10.20
CA LEU A 9 -5.64 -4.19 8.77
C LEU A 9 -5.84 -2.87 8.00
N ILE A 10 -6.90 -2.12 8.33
CA ILE A 10 -7.20 -0.82 7.73
C ILE A 10 -6.11 0.18 8.08
N ILE A 11 -5.70 0.28 9.35
CA ILE A 11 -4.64 1.21 9.78
C ILE A 11 -3.34 0.89 9.06
N ARG A 12 -2.90 -0.38 9.03
CA ARG A 12 -1.67 -0.77 8.30
C ARG A 12 -1.80 -0.56 6.79
N GLY A 13 -2.97 -0.85 6.21
CA GLY A 13 -3.22 -0.65 4.79
C GLY A 13 -3.15 0.82 4.41
N VAL A 14 -3.84 1.69 5.16
CA VAL A 14 -3.79 3.14 4.98
C VAL A 14 -2.37 3.68 5.16
N LEU A 15 -1.62 3.18 6.14
CA LEU A 15 -0.23 3.59 6.37
C LEU A 15 0.68 3.23 5.19
N VAL A 16 0.55 2.01 4.66
CA VAL A 16 1.32 1.54 3.49
C VAL A 16 0.96 2.35 2.24
N ILE A 17 -0.33 2.62 2.01
CA ILE A 17 -0.79 3.42 0.87
C ILE A 17 -0.26 4.86 1.00
N ALA A 18 -0.40 5.50 2.16
CA ALA A 18 0.06 6.86 2.39
C ALA A 18 1.59 7.01 2.25
N LEU A 19 2.36 6.02 2.71
CA LEU A 19 3.80 5.99 2.51
C LEU A 19 4.16 5.84 1.03
N ASN A 20 3.51 4.93 0.31
CA ASN A 20 3.78 4.71 -1.10
C ASN A 20 3.42 5.97 -1.92
N ASP A 21 2.25 6.53 -1.70
CA ASP A 21 1.78 7.75 -2.36
C ASP A 21 2.69 8.96 -2.05
N GLY A 22 3.13 9.08 -0.80
CA GLY A 22 4.09 10.10 -0.39
C GLY A 22 5.45 9.97 -1.08
N ILE A 23 5.99 8.75 -1.22
CA ILE A 23 7.25 8.49 -1.94
C ILE A 23 7.08 8.82 -3.42
N ILE A 24 5.98 8.39 -4.02
CA ILE A 24 5.64 8.65 -5.42
C ILE A 24 5.57 10.16 -5.68
N LEU A 25 4.78 10.88 -4.89
CA LEU A 25 4.63 12.33 -5.00
C LEU A 25 5.96 13.05 -4.77
N TYR A 26 6.77 12.58 -3.82
CA TYR A 26 8.11 13.11 -3.60
C TYR A 26 9.01 12.93 -4.82
N VAL A 27 9.01 11.74 -5.43
CA VAL A 27 9.80 11.44 -6.64
C VAL A 27 9.32 12.28 -7.81
N ILE A 28 8.01 12.39 -8.04
CA ILE A 28 7.43 13.23 -9.10
C ILE A 28 7.84 14.70 -8.91
N LYS A 29 7.67 15.23 -7.70
CA LYS A 29 8.03 16.62 -7.36
C LYS A 29 9.53 16.89 -7.52
N LYS A 30 10.38 15.93 -7.14
CA LYS A 30 11.84 16.10 -7.17
C LYS A 30 12.44 15.91 -8.56
N ARG A 31 11.89 15.00 -9.37
CA ARG A 31 12.38 14.71 -10.72
C ARG A 31 11.75 15.59 -11.79
N SER A 32 10.71 16.38 -11.48
CA SER A 32 9.85 17.07 -12.47
C SER A 32 9.44 16.14 -13.61
N THR A 33 9.31 14.85 -13.32
CA THR A 33 9.00 13.84 -14.33
C THR A 33 7.53 13.93 -14.67
N PRO A 34 7.17 14.06 -15.96
CA PRO A 34 5.77 14.02 -16.36
C PRO A 34 5.17 12.68 -15.92
N ILE A 35 3.97 12.75 -15.34
CA ILE A 35 3.22 11.57 -14.93
C ILE A 35 2.81 10.84 -16.22
N THR A 36 3.63 9.87 -16.60
CA THR A 36 3.45 9.06 -17.80
C THR A 36 2.79 7.74 -17.41
N THR A 37 2.01 7.17 -18.32
CA THR A 37 1.27 5.92 -18.14
C THR A 37 2.08 4.77 -17.54
N PRO A 38 3.37 4.55 -17.90
CA PRO A 38 4.19 3.50 -17.29
C PRO A 38 4.44 3.71 -15.80
N ILE A 39 4.60 4.97 -15.37
CA ILE A 39 4.83 5.30 -13.96
C ILE A 39 3.55 5.00 -13.17
N ILE A 40 2.38 5.39 -13.69
CA ILE A 40 1.09 5.11 -13.04
C ILE A 40 0.88 3.60 -12.88
N ILE A 41 1.15 2.82 -13.92
CA ILE A 41 1.04 1.35 -13.87
C ILE A 41 2.00 0.77 -12.83
N GLY A 42 3.23 1.28 -12.77
CA GLY A 42 4.21 0.90 -11.74
C GLY A 42 3.72 1.21 -10.32
N MET A 43 3.14 2.38 -10.10
CA MET A 43 2.57 2.75 -8.79
C MET A 43 1.44 1.82 -8.37
N ILE A 44 0.52 1.51 -9.29
CA ILE A 44 -0.61 0.61 -9.02
C ILE A 44 -0.06 -0.76 -8.65
N LEU A 45 0.86 -1.32 -9.44
CA LEU A 45 1.50 -2.61 -9.16
C LEU A 45 2.17 -2.65 -7.78
N VAL A 46 2.99 -1.66 -7.46
CA VAL A 46 3.67 -1.59 -6.15
C VAL A 46 2.66 -1.50 -5.01
N THR A 47 1.61 -0.68 -5.16
CA THR A 47 0.56 -0.55 -4.15
C THR A 47 -0.23 -1.84 -3.98
N SER A 48 -0.61 -2.50 -5.07
CA SER A 48 -1.34 -3.76 -5.07
C SER A 48 -0.55 -4.88 -4.39
N VAL A 49 0.74 -5.03 -4.71
CA VAL A 49 1.60 -6.03 -4.07
C VAL A 49 1.73 -5.78 -2.57
N ALA A 50 1.98 -4.53 -2.16
CA ALA A 50 2.10 -4.17 -0.75
C ALA A 50 0.79 -4.43 0.02
N TYR A 51 -0.36 -4.17 -0.62
CA TYR A 51 -1.67 -4.42 -0.04
C TYR A 51 -1.95 -5.92 0.15
N VAL A 52 -1.65 -6.75 -0.87
CA VAL A 52 -1.80 -8.21 -0.80
C VAL A 52 -0.90 -8.81 0.31
N ILE A 53 0.34 -8.36 0.42
CA ILE A 53 1.25 -8.81 1.49
C ILE A 53 0.70 -8.43 2.87
N ASN A 54 0.17 -7.22 3.03
CA ASN A 54 -0.40 -6.76 4.30
C ASN A 54 -1.64 -7.57 4.69
N ILE A 55 -2.52 -7.87 3.72
CA ILE A 55 -3.69 -8.75 3.91
C ILE A 55 -3.23 -10.14 4.34
N TRP A 56 -2.28 -10.73 3.62
CA TRP A 56 -1.82 -12.09 3.90
C TRP A 56 -1.15 -12.18 5.27
N TYR A 57 -0.31 -11.21 5.62
CA TYR A 57 0.33 -11.16 6.94
C TYR A 57 -0.69 -11.07 8.08
N CYS A 58 -1.73 -10.25 7.91
CA CYS A 58 -2.78 -10.10 8.92
C CYS A 58 -3.65 -11.36 9.07
N LEU A 59 -3.99 -12.02 7.95
CA LEU A 59 -4.70 -13.30 7.96
C LEU A 59 -3.90 -14.38 8.70
N LYS A 60 -2.60 -14.49 8.40
CA LYS A 60 -1.69 -15.46 9.04
C LYS A 60 -1.49 -15.18 10.53
N LYS A 61 -1.26 -13.91 10.91
CA LYS A 61 -1.08 -13.51 12.32
C LYS A 61 -2.31 -13.83 13.18
N ASN A 62 -3.50 -13.79 12.59
CA ASN A 62 -4.76 -14.08 13.27
C ASN A 62 -5.20 -15.55 13.16
N GLY A 63 -4.38 -16.42 12.58
CA GLY A 63 -4.67 -17.87 12.49
C GLY A 63 -5.84 -18.22 11.60
N ILE A 64 -6.21 -17.33 10.66
CA ILE A 64 -7.28 -17.59 9.67
C ILE A 64 -6.72 -18.46 8.51
N ILE A 65 -5.42 -18.29 8.20
CA ILE A 65 -4.65 -19.04 7.21
C ILE A 65 -3.34 -19.51 7.85
#